data_AF-A0A7Y3FBY3-F1
#
_entry.id   AF-A0A7Y3FBY3-F1
#
_cell.length_a   1.000
_cell.length_b   1.000
_cell.length_c   1.000
_cell.angle_alpha   90.00
_cell.angle_beta   90.00
_cell.angle_gamma   90.00
#
_symmetry.space_group_name_H-M   'P 1'
#
loop_
_entity.id
_entity.type
_entity.pdbx_description
1 polymer ?
#
loop_
_entity_poly.entity_id
_entity_poly.type
_entity_poly.pdbx_seq_one_letter_code
_entity_poly.pdbx_strand_id
1 'polypeptide(L)'
;IQGNASFEGDVEITLGFDATVNDEFIVATTTGTIGSCNLPATKIVNFNGFLYEFSIACRNNDELVLTVISETLGLENIEDNSAHVSLFPNPANDVMSFSDTSINEVTVFDINGRKVLYSQSNSISVNSLSKGVYIVKGITADNISITRKLIKN
;
A
#
# COMPACT_ATOMS: atom_id res chain seq x y z
N ILE A 1 -0.12 18.57 -32.59
CA ILE A 1 -0.74 17.81 -33.69
C ILE A 1 -1.13 18.80 -34.78
N GLN A 2 -0.77 18.56 -36.04
CA GLN A 2 -1.29 19.38 -37.14
C GLN A 2 -2.67 18.85 -37.55
N GLY A 3 -3.66 19.74 -37.60
CA GLY A 3 -5.04 19.40 -37.96
C GLY A 3 -5.95 19.16 -36.75
N ASN A 4 -7.02 18.39 -36.95
CA ASN A 4 -7.95 18.05 -35.88
C ASN A 4 -7.46 16.83 -35.08
N ALA A 5 -7.85 16.76 -33.81
CA ALA A 5 -7.48 15.68 -32.90
C ALA A 5 -8.70 15.06 -32.22
N SER A 6 -8.51 13.86 -31.68
CA SER A 6 -9.47 13.10 -30.89
C SER A 6 -8.69 12.32 -29.84
N PHE A 7 -9.12 12.40 -28.58
CA PHE A 7 -8.50 11.71 -27.46
C PHE A 7 -9.50 10.74 -26.85
N GLU A 8 -9.19 9.45 -26.87
CA GLU A 8 -10.08 8.38 -26.45
C GLU A 8 -9.30 7.37 -25.61
N GLY A 9 -9.93 6.81 -24.56
CA GLY A 9 -9.36 5.72 -23.78
C GLY A 9 -8.83 6.17 -22.41
N ASP A 10 -7.63 5.75 -22.06
CA ASP A 10 -6.98 6.01 -20.76
C ASP A 10 -5.69 6.81 -20.95
N VAL A 11 -5.24 7.47 -19.87
CA VAL A 11 -3.98 8.22 -19.83
C VAL A 11 -3.03 7.54 -18.84
N GLU A 12 -1.82 7.26 -19.29
CA GLU A 12 -0.72 6.84 -18.43
C GLU A 12 0.14 8.05 -18.07
N ILE A 13 0.39 8.25 -16.78
CA ILE A 13 1.15 9.39 -16.25
C ILE A 13 2.28 8.81 -15.41
N THR A 14 3.52 9.23 -15.70
CA THR A 14 4.71 8.87 -14.93
C THR A 14 5.42 10.15 -14.53
N LEU A 15 5.63 10.32 -13.23
CA LEU A 15 6.35 11.46 -12.68
C LEU A 15 7.85 11.17 -12.56
N GLY A 16 8.66 12.20 -12.78
CA GLY A 16 10.11 12.19 -12.55
C GLY A 16 10.57 13.29 -11.59
N PHE A 17 9.63 14.00 -10.97
CA PHE A 17 9.85 15.12 -10.04
C PHE A 17 8.66 15.22 -9.09
N ASP A 18 8.87 15.87 -7.95
CA ASP A 18 7.81 16.17 -6.99
C ASP A 18 6.96 17.32 -7.54
N ALA A 19 5.72 17.03 -7.95
CA ALA A 19 4.78 18.01 -8.46
C ALA A 19 4.06 18.72 -7.29
N THR A 20 3.56 19.92 -7.50
CA THR A 20 2.78 20.66 -6.49
C THR A 20 1.32 20.78 -6.89
N VAL A 21 0.43 20.83 -5.90
CA VAL A 21 -1.00 21.08 -6.17
C VAL A 21 -1.16 22.39 -6.94
N ASN A 22 -1.96 22.35 -8.00
CA ASN A 22 -2.16 23.36 -9.03
C ASN A 22 -1.06 23.45 -10.12
N ASP A 23 -0.05 22.58 -10.10
CA ASP A 23 0.82 22.43 -11.28
C ASP A 23 0.00 21.98 -12.48
N GLU A 24 0.28 22.58 -13.64
CA GLU A 24 -0.42 22.34 -14.89
C GLU A 24 0.55 21.92 -15.99
N PHE A 25 0.18 20.87 -16.73
CA PHE A 25 0.93 20.32 -17.84
C PHE A 25 0.07 20.26 -19.10
N ILE A 26 0.45 21.01 -20.13
CA ILE A 26 -0.14 20.87 -21.46
C ILE A 26 0.63 19.77 -22.19
N VAL A 27 0.03 18.59 -22.32
CA VAL A 27 0.69 17.40 -22.86
C VAL A 27 0.47 17.22 -24.36
N ALA A 28 -0.56 17.86 -24.91
CA ALA A 28 -0.77 17.94 -26.34
C ALA A 28 -1.49 19.24 -26.71
N THR A 29 -1.13 19.79 -27.86
CA THR A 29 -1.86 20.87 -28.52
C THR A 29 -2.16 20.49 -29.96
N THR A 30 -3.21 21.07 -30.54
CA THR A 30 -3.56 20.85 -31.95
C THR A 30 -3.76 22.16 -32.70
N THR A 31 -3.43 22.21 -33.99
CA THR A 31 -3.61 23.43 -34.80
C THR A 31 -5.03 23.59 -35.36
N GLY A 32 -5.83 22.52 -35.34
CA GLY A 32 -7.26 22.51 -35.64
C GLY A 32 -8.07 22.45 -34.35
N THR A 33 -9.06 21.55 -34.28
CA THR A 33 -9.85 21.35 -33.05
C THR A 33 -9.78 19.92 -32.52
N ILE A 34 -9.98 19.77 -31.21
CA ILE A 34 -10.25 18.52 -30.53
C ILE A 34 -11.74 18.23 -30.69
N GLY A 35 -12.08 17.26 -31.55
CA GLY A 35 -13.46 16.89 -31.83
C GLY A 35 -14.09 16.00 -30.76
N SER A 36 -13.27 15.23 -30.02
CA SER A 36 -13.71 14.40 -28.91
C SER A 36 -12.63 14.27 -27.84
N CYS A 37 -13.06 14.19 -26.59
CA CYS A 37 -12.22 14.05 -25.41
C CYS A 37 -12.88 13.11 -24.41
N ASN A 38 -12.68 11.82 -24.62
CA ASN A 38 -13.27 10.74 -23.85
C ASN A 38 -12.15 10.01 -23.09
N LEU A 39 -11.52 10.77 -22.19
CA LEU A 39 -10.50 10.31 -21.26
C LEU A 39 -11.11 10.28 -19.84
N PRO A 40 -10.55 9.50 -18.90
CA PRO A 40 -10.96 9.57 -17.51
C PRO A 40 -10.77 10.99 -16.98
N ALA A 41 -11.72 11.49 -16.19
CA ALA A 41 -11.67 12.85 -15.64
C ALA A 41 -10.52 13.04 -14.65
N THR A 42 -10.10 11.98 -13.94
CA THR A 42 -8.95 12.01 -13.05
C THR A 42 -8.10 10.74 -13.17
N LYS A 43 -6.82 10.83 -12.77
CA LYS A 43 -5.88 9.72 -12.66
C LYS A 43 -5.01 9.88 -11.42
N ILE A 44 -4.87 8.81 -10.65
CA ILE A 44 -3.98 8.79 -9.48
C ILE A 44 -2.67 8.13 -9.87
N VAL A 45 -1.54 8.74 -9.51
CA VAL A 45 -0.19 8.20 -9.69
C VAL A 45 0.58 8.23 -8.39
N ASN A 46 1.47 7.25 -8.20
CA ASN A 46 2.40 7.23 -7.08
C ASN A 46 3.77 7.73 -7.53
N PHE A 47 4.35 8.64 -6.76
CA PHE A 47 5.74 9.05 -6.93
C PHE A 47 6.36 9.39 -5.57
N ASN A 48 7.52 8.80 -5.26
CA ASN A 48 8.22 8.97 -3.98
C ASN A 48 7.36 8.73 -2.73
N GLY A 49 6.38 7.82 -2.80
CA GLY A 49 5.49 7.53 -1.69
C GLY A 49 4.36 8.55 -1.50
N PHE A 50 4.21 9.51 -2.39
CA PHE A 50 3.03 10.38 -2.48
C PHE A 50 2.09 9.90 -3.59
N LEU A 51 0.78 10.02 -3.35
CA LEU A 51 -0.25 9.85 -4.35
C LEU A 51 -0.66 11.23 -4.86
N TYR A 52 -0.47 11.43 -6.15
CA TYR A 52 -0.87 12.61 -6.88
C TYR A 52 -2.13 12.30 -7.69
N GLU A 53 -3.17 13.10 -7.51
CA GLU A 53 -4.35 13.05 -8.36
C GLU A 53 -4.27 14.14 -9.41
N PHE A 54 -4.30 13.71 -10.67
CA PHE A 54 -4.37 14.59 -11.83
C PHE A 54 -5.80 14.68 -12.32
N SER A 55 -6.33 15.89 -12.51
CA SER A 55 -7.48 16.10 -13.40
C SER A 55 -7.00 16.14 -14.84
N ILE A 56 -7.76 15.51 -15.73
CA ILE A 56 -7.47 15.41 -17.17
C ILE A 56 -8.60 16.12 -17.91
N ALA A 57 -8.27 17.12 -18.71
CA ALA A 57 -9.27 17.88 -19.45
C ALA A 57 -8.77 18.34 -20.80
N CYS A 58 -9.66 18.35 -21.80
CA CYS A 58 -9.42 19.11 -23.02
C CYS A 58 -9.92 20.54 -22.83
N ARG A 59 -9.03 21.51 -22.97
CA ARG A 59 -9.30 22.94 -22.76
C ARG A 59 -9.30 23.68 -24.10
N ASN A 60 -10.17 24.71 -24.21
CA ASN A 60 -10.29 25.58 -25.38
C ASN A 60 -10.57 24.88 -26.72
N ASN A 61 -10.89 23.59 -26.69
CA ASN A 61 -11.00 22.68 -27.84
C ASN A 61 -9.70 22.48 -28.62
N ASP A 62 -8.52 22.79 -28.07
CA ASP A 62 -7.23 22.61 -28.77
C ASP A 62 -6.07 22.13 -27.88
N GLU A 63 -6.24 22.10 -26.55
CA GLU A 63 -5.25 21.65 -25.58
C GLU A 63 -5.73 20.41 -24.81
N LEU A 64 -4.85 19.44 -24.56
CA LEU A 64 -5.01 18.42 -23.53
C LEU A 64 -4.15 18.80 -22.32
N VAL A 65 -4.80 18.97 -21.17
CA VAL A 65 -4.21 19.53 -19.96
C VAL A 65 -4.36 18.54 -18.80
N LEU A 66 -3.27 18.36 -18.06
CA LEU A 66 -3.23 17.65 -16.78
C LEU A 66 -2.99 18.66 -15.67
N THR A 67 -3.77 18.63 -14.61
CA THR A 67 -3.59 19.52 -13.44
C THR A 67 -3.53 18.69 -12.17
N VAL A 68 -2.53 18.92 -11.32
CA VAL A 68 -2.47 18.28 -10.01
C VAL A 68 -3.52 18.90 -9.11
N ILE A 69 -4.53 18.13 -8.71
CA ILE A 69 -5.64 18.62 -7.87
C ILE A 69 -5.52 18.18 -6.42
N SER A 70 -4.77 17.11 -6.14
CA SER A 70 -4.44 16.70 -4.78
C SER A 70 -3.09 15.99 -4.70
N GLU A 71 -2.44 16.14 -3.56
CA GLU A 71 -1.25 15.40 -3.17
C GLU A 71 -1.51 14.85 -1.77
N THR A 72 -1.35 13.55 -1.60
CA THR A 72 -1.53 12.87 -0.32
C THR A 72 -0.39 11.91 -0.08
N LEU A 73 -0.09 11.62 1.19
CA LEU A 73 0.81 10.52 1.50
C LEU A 73 0.18 9.23 0.99
N GLY A 74 0.93 8.51 0.15
CA GLY A 74 0.55 7.18 -0.27
C GLY A 74 0.67 6.22 0.89
N LEU A 75 -0.43 5.59 1.24
CA LEU A 75 -0.32 4.29 1.88
C LEU A 75 0.29 3.38 0.81
N GLU A 76 1.50 2.87 1.04
CA GLU A 76 1.84 1.58 0.44
C GLU A 76 0.65 0.70 0.76
N ASN A 77 -0.08 0.28 -0.27
CA ASN A 77 -1.04 -0.80 -0.09
C ASN A 77 -0.19 -1.95 0.42
N ILE A 78 -0.15 -2.13 1.75
CA ILE A 78 0.30 -3.37 2.35
C ILE A 78 -0.68 -4.35 1.74
N GLU A 79 -0.27 -5.03 0.68
CA GLU A 79 -1.02 -6.17 0.17
C GLU A 79 -1.24 -7.05 1.37
N ASP A 80 -2.48 -7.07 1.83
CA ASP A 80 -2.85 -7.61 3.13
C ASP A 80 -2.96 -9.14 3.04
N ASN A 81 -1.96 -9.75 2.39
CA ASN A 81 -1.62 -11.16 2.55
C ASN A 81 -1.34 -11.46 4.04
N SER A 82 -0.95 -10.43 4.80
CA SER A 82 -0.85 -10.50 6.25
C SER A 82 -2.21 -10.73 6.91
N ALA A 83 -3.31 -10.06 6.56
CA ALA A 83 -4.60 -10.12 7.27
C ALA A 83 -5.18 -11.54 7.43
N HIS A 84 -4.82 -12.44 6.52
CA HIS A 84 -5.32 -13.81 6.52
C HIS A 84 -4.56 -14.72 7.49
N VAL A 85 -3.39 -14.29 7.98
CA VAL A 85 -2.59 -15.08 8.91
C VAL A 85 -3.06 -14.85 10.34
N SER A 86 -3.58 -15.88 10.99
CA SER A 86 -4.10 -15.84 12.36
C SER A 86 -3.14 -16.48 13.36
N LEU A 87 -3.37 -16.25 14.64
CA LEU A 87 -2.62 -16.87 15.74
C LEU A 87 -3.58 -17.69 16.60
N PHE A 88 -3.27 -18.95 16.84
CA PHE A 88 -4.15 -19.85 17.57
C PHE A 88 -3.42 -20.84 18.50
N PRO A 89 -4.05 -21.24 19.62
CA PRO A 89 -5.21 -20.59 20.21
C PRO A 89 -4.88 -19.16 20.67
N ASN A 90 -5.88 -18.29 20.68
CA ASN A 90 -5.78 -16.95 21.24
C ASN A 90 -7.15 -16.58 21.85
N PRO A 91 -7.30 -16.56 23.19
CA PRO A 91 -6.24 -16.67 24.20
C PRO A 91 -5.51 -18.02 24.24
N ALA A 92 -4.21 -18.01 24.53
CA ALA A 92 -3.38 -19.21 24.67
C ALA A 92 -3.12 -19.55 26.14
N ASN A 93 -3.00 -20.85 26.43
CA ASN A 93 -2.52 -21.35 27.73
C ASN A 93 -1.08 -21.81 27.63
N ASP A 94 -0.80 -22.74 26.70
CA ASP A 94 0.47 -23.49 26.74
C ASP A 94 1.34 -23.31 25.51
N VAL A 95 0.73 -23.41 24.33
CA VAL A 95 1.37 -23.28 23.02
C VAL A 95 0.47 -22.44 22.14
N MET A 96 1.08 -21.65 21.27
CA MET A 96 0.43 -20.97 20.15
C MET A 96 1.14 -21.35 18.86
N SER A 97 0.43 -21.27 17.74
CA SER A 97 0.96 -21.34 16.38
C SER A 97 0.33 -20.30 15.48
N PHE A 98 1.08 -19.91 14.43
CA PHE A 98 0.51 -19.16 13.33
C PHE A 98 -0.27 -20.09 12.39
N SER A 99 -1.28 -19.53 11.72
CA SER A 99 -2.06 -20.25 10.71
C SER A 99 -1.31 -20.51 9.42
N ASP A 100 -0.34 -19.66 9.14
CA ASP A 100 0.56 -19.82 8.02
C ASP A 100 1.74 -20.69 8.43
N THR A 101 1.87 -21.84 7.77
CA THR A 101 2.97 -22.78 7.99
C THR A 101 4.26 -22.37 7.30
N SER A 102 4.24 -21.34 6.44
CA SER A 102 5.45 -20.77 5.82
C SER A 102 6.31 -19.96 6.80
N ILE A 103 5.75 -19.59 7.95
CA ILE A 103 6.48 -18.93 9.04
C ILE A 103 7.49 -19.92 9.62
N ASN A 104 8.77 -19.56 9.57
CA ASN A 104 9.86 -20.36 10.09
C ASN A 104 10.46 -19.79 11.37
N GLU A 105 10.23 -18.51 11.67
CA GLU A 105 10.68 -17.89 12.92
C GLU A 105 9.55 -17.18 13.64
N VAL A 106 9.50 -17.35 14.96
CA VAL A 106 8.54 -16.68 15.84
C VAL A 106 9.29 -16.01 16.97
N THR A 107 9.04 -14.72 17.17
CA THR A 107 9.54 -13.93 18.30
C THR A 107 8.38 -13.35 19.08
N VAL A 108 8.40 -13.52 20.40
CA VAL A 108 7.39 -12.93 21.30
C VAL A 108 8.01 -11.78 22.07
N PHE A 109 7.29 -10.67 22.13
CA PHE A 109 7.65 -9.45 22.85
C PHE A 109 6.62 -9.14 23.93
N ASP A 110 7.08 -8.60 25.06
CA ASP A 110 6.19 -7.98 26.03
C ASP A 110 5.71 -6.59 25.56
N ILE A 111 4.80 -5.99 26.32
CA ILE A 111 4.24 -4.66 26.01
C ILE A 111 5.27 -3.52 25.99
N ASN A 112 6.45 -3.74 26.59
CA ASN A 112 7.54 -2.77 26.59
C ASN A 112 8.50 -3.00 25.40
N GLY A 113 8.18 -3.94 24.50
CA GLY A 113 8.99 -4.28 23.34
C GLY A 113 10.19 -5.18 23.65
N ARG A 114 10.29 -5.75 24.85
CA ARG A 114 11.40 -6.67 25.18
C ARG A 114 11.10 -8.04 24.59
N LYS A 115 12.06 -8.62 23.88
CA LYS A 115 12.00 -10.00 23.40
C LYS A 115 12.01 -10.95 24.61
N VAL A 116 10.94 -11.72 24.78
CA VAL A 116 10.77 -12.66 25.90
C VAL A 116 10.86 -14.12 25.47
N LEU A 117 10.50 -14.46 24.23
CA LEU A 117 10.63 -15.80 23.68
C LEU A 117 11.05 -15.76 22.20
N TYR A 118 11.64 -16.85 21.73
CA TYR A 118 12.00 -17.06 20.33
C TYR A 118 11.94 -18.55 19.98
N SER A 119 11.54 -18.85 18.75
CA SER A 119 11.46 -20.20 18.20
C SER A 119 11.78 -20.16 16.70
N GLN A 120 12.47 -21.19 16.21
CA GLN A 120 12.67 -21.46 14.78
C GLN A 120 11.59 -22.45 14.30
N SER A 121 10.33 -22.12 14.56
CA SER A 121 9.14 -22.88 14.17
C SER A 121 7.96 -21.90 14.10
N ASN A 122 6.92 -22.23 13.32
CA ASN A 122 5.64 -21.51 13.32
C ASN A 122 4.86 -21.63 14.64
N SER A 123 5.36 -22.42 15.59
CA SER A 123 4.77 -22.64 16.92
C SER A 123 5.77 -22.34 18.03
N ILE A 124 5.25 -21.94 19.18
CA ILE A 124 6.06 -21.63 20.36
C ILE A 124 5.28 -21.91 21.65
N SER A 125 5.97 -22.49 22.65
CA SER A 125 5.40 -22.63 23.99
C SER A 125 5.42 -21.29 24.72
N VAL A 126 4.28 -20.93 25.29
CA VAL A 126 4.05 -19.70 26.06
C VAL A 126 3.79 -19.98 27.54
N ASN A 127 4.00 -21.23 27.97
CA ASN A 127 3.81 -21.67 29.36
C ASN A 127 4.56 -20.84 30.39
N SER A 128 5.76 -20.38 30.06
CA SER A 128 6.61 -19.59 30.95
C SER A 128 6.18 -18.12 31.06
N LEU A 129 5.25 -17.68 30.22
CA LEU A 129 4.74 -16.31 30.25
C LEU A 129 3.70 -16.13 31.35
N SER A 130 3.77 -15.01 32.04
CA SER A 130 2.70 -14.57 32.94
C SER A 130 1.46 -14.17 32.13
N LYS A 131 0.28 -14.25 32.76
CA LYS A 131 -0.99 -13.81 32.16
C LYS A 131 -0.88 -12.36 31.70
N GLY A 132 -1.36 -12.06 30.50
CA GLY A 132 -1.25 -10.71 29.95
C GLY A 132 -1.29 -10.66 28.43
N VAL A 133 -0.95 -9.49 27.89
CA VAL A 133 -0.91 -9.22 26.45
C VAL A 133 0.53 -9.21 25.96
N TYR A 134 0.76 -9.83 24.81
CA TYR A 134 2.06 -9.91 24.15
C TYR A 134 1.93 -9.60 22.66
N ILE A 135 3.05 -9.21 22.05
CA ILE A 135 3.17 -9.01 20.60
C ILE A 135 3.97 -10.18 20.05
N VAL A 136 3.44 -10.86 19.04
CA VAL A 136 4.10 -12.00 18.38
C VAL A 136 4.43 -11.61 16.95
N LYS A 137 5.72 -11.71 16.60
CA LYS A 137 6.22 -11.50 15.24
C LYS A 137 6.59 -12.85 14.63
N GLY A 138 5.98 -13.18 13.50
CA GLY A 138 6.35 -14.29 12.63
C GLY A 138 7.17 -13.77 11.45
N ILE A 139 8.17 -14.53 11.01
CA ILE A 139 8.94 -14.26 9.79
C ILE A 139 8.87 -15.51 8.91
N THR A 140 8.67 -15.34 7.60
CA THR A 140 8.72 -16.42 6.60
C THR A 140 10.13 -16.59 6.03
N ALA A 141 10.37 -17.68 5.30
CA ALA A 141 11.64 -17.89 4.59
C ALA A 141 11.99 -16.75 3.61
N ASP A 142 10.98 -16.08 3.06
CA ASP A 142 11.14 -14.93 2.14
C ASP A 142 11.30 -13.59 2.89
N ASN A 143 11.60 -13.62 4.19
CA ASN A 143 11.72 -12.46 5.08
C ASN A 143 10.45 -11.60 5.20
N ILE A 144 9.27 -12.15 4.88
CA ILE A 144 8.00 -11.47 5.10
C ILE A 144 7.67 -11.51 6.59
N SER A 145 7.42 -10.34 7.18
CA SER A 145 7.16 -10.18 8.61
C SER A 145 5.67 -9.98 8.89
N ILE A 146 5.13 -10.77 9.80
CA ILE A 146 3.72 -10.71 10.23
C ILE A 146 3.68 -10.50 11.74
N THR A 147 2.84 -9.57 12.21
CA THR A 147 2.71 -9.29 13.65
C THR A 147 1.28 -9.53 14.14
N ARG A 148 1.13 -10.17 15.30
CA ARG A 148 -0.16 -10.49 15.94
C ARG A 148 -0.14 -10.24 17.44
N LYS A 149 -1.29 -9.84 17.98
CA LYS A 149 -1.51 -9.72 19.43
C LYS A 149 -1.86 -11.09 20.01
N LEU A 150 -1.17 -11.50 21.07
CA LEU A 150 -1.47 -12.68 21.86
C LEU A 150 -2.03 -12.30 23.23
N ILE A 151 -3.07 -13.00 23.67
CA ILE A 151 -3.58 -12.96 25.05
C ILE A 151 -3.18 -14.26 25.73
N LYS A 152 -2.37 -14.18 26.79
CA LYS A 152 -1.97 -15.32 27.63
C LYS A 152 -2.88 -15.40 28.86
N ASN A 153 -3.50 -16.55 29.04
CA ASN A 153 -4.34 -16.87 30.20
C ASN A 153 -3.58 -17.44 31.39
#